data_AF-A0A4Z0J380-F1
#
_entry.id   AF-A0A4Z0J380-F1
#
_cell.length_a   1.000
_cell.length_b   1.000
_cell.length_c   1.000
_cell.angle_alpha   90.00
_cell.angle_beta   90.00
_cell.angle_gamma   90.00
#
_symmetry.space_group_name_H-M   'P 1'
#
loop_
_entity.id
_entity.type
_entity.pdbx_description
1 polymer ?
#
loop_
_entity_poly.entity_id
_entity_poly.type
_entity_poly.pdbx_seq_one_letter_code
_entity_poly.pdbx_strand_id
1 'polypeptide(L)'
;MDKNTIDTDVRTIIDGASARILTPRPGECLVCYVFRQLSEFGCNGTHRFSRIFRDQTAPRATALFDRLRNMGASCCDGEIFGNAYQLSTNPWIIEAGSFAEALGTPIRTVEVDEGKSLEEIDEAKESTKYLCCKIVRRGSTQPCGNWKRIPGW
;
A
#
# COMPACT_ATOMS: atom_id res chain seq x y z
N MET A 1 -31.40 -25.42 11.59
CA MET A 1 -30.12 -24.74 11.38
C MET A 1 -29.88 -23.87 12.60
N ASP A 2 -28.92 -24.26 13.42
CA ASP A 2 -28.65 -23.67 14.73
C ASP A 2 -27.81 -22.39 14.61
N LYS A 3 -28.04 -21.45 15.53
CA LYS A 3 -27.43 -20.11 15.53
C LYS A 3 -25.89 -20.14 15.54
N ASN A 4 -25.30 -21.19 16.11
CA ASN A 4 -23.84 -21.37 16.17
C ASN A 4 -23.22 -21.77 14.83
N THR A 5 -23.90 -22.61 14.04
CA THR A 5 -23.44 -22.96 12.69
C THR A 5 -23.51 -21.74 11.77
N ILE A 6 -24.57 -20.92 11.88
CA ILE A 6 -24.69 -19.67 11.12
C ILE A 6 -23.58 -18.66 11.50
N ASP A 7 -23.28 -18.48 12.79
CA ASP A 7 -22.22 -17.55 13.22
C ASP A 7 -20.81 -18.03 12.80
N THR A 8 -20.60 -19.35 12.77
CA THR A 8 -19.33 -19.96 12.33
C THR A 8 -19.14 -19.85 10.82
N ASP A 9 -20.20 -20.08 10.04
CA ASP A 9 -20.18 -19.95 8.59
C ASP A 9 -19.98 -18.49 8.17
N VAL A 10 -20.66 -17.56 8.84
CA VAL A 10 -20.48 -16.11 8.62
C VAL A 10 -19.04 -15.68 8.90
N ARG A 11 -18.45 -16.10 10.04
CA ARG A 11 -17.03 -15.80 10.33
C ARG A 11 -16.10 -16.39 9.28
N THR A 12 -16.32 -17.64 8.88
CA THR A 12 -15.50 -18.31 7.86
C THR A 12 -15.56 -17.59 6.51
N ILE A 13 -16.74 -17.11 6.11
CA ILE A 13 -16.94 -16.33 4.89
C ILE A 13 -16.23 -14.96 5.00
N ILE A 14 -16.39 -14.27 6.12
CA ILE A 14 -15.75 -12.97 6.38
C ILE A 14 -14.23 -13.12 6.39
N ASP A 15 -13.69 -14.15 7.04
CA ASP A 15 -12.25 -14.43 7.10
C ASP A 15 -11.69 -14.79 5.72
N GLY A 16 -12.42 -15.59 4.94
CA GLY A 16 -12.06 -15.94 3.57
C GLY A 16 -12.08 -14.74 2.60
N ALA A 17 -13.04 -13.84 2.74
CA ALA A 17 -13.11 -12.60 1.96
C ALA A 17 -12.02 -11.61 2.40
N SER A 18 -11.81 -11.44 3.70
CA SER A 18 -10.79 -10.56 4.27
C SER A 18 -9.38 -10.99 3.89
N ALA A 19 -9.10 -12.30 3.91
CA ALA A 19 -7.80 -12.83 3.49
C ALA A 19 -7.48 -12.47 2.02
N ARG A 20 -8.46 -12.53 1.12
CA ARG A 20 -8.28 -12.19 -0.30
C ARG A 20 -7.99 -10.70 -0.51
N ILE A 21 -8.63 -9.83 0.26
CA ILE A 21 -8.42 -8.37 0.15
C ILE A 21 -7.03 -7.96 0.69
N LEU A 22 -6.57 -8.64 1.75
CA LEU A 22 -5.26 -8.44 2.37
C LEU A 22 -4.12 -9.23 1.71
N THR A 23 -4.41 -10.06 0.71
CA THR A 23 -3.36 -10.83 0.04
C THR A 23 -2.48 -9.91 -0.81
N PRO A 24 -1.14 -9.96 -0.68
CA PRO A 24 -0.24 -9.32 -1.63
C PRO A 24 -0.45 -9.88 -3.04
N ARG A 25 -0.57 -9.00 -4.03
CA ARG A 25 -0.69 -9.42 -5.43
C ARG A 25 0.62 -10.12 -5.88
N PRO A 26 0.58 -11.05 -6.85
CA PRO A 26 1.79 -11.69 -7.37
C PRO A 26 2.84 -10.66 -7.80
N GLY A 27 4.02 -10.72 -7.19
CA GLY A 27 5.14 -9.83 -7.48
C GLY A 27 4.97 -8.38 -6.98
N GLU A 28 3.90 -8.06 -6.25
CA GLU A 28 3.73 -6.75 -5.61
C GLU A 28 4.90 -6.47 -4.66
N CYS A 29 5.48 -5.28 -4.74
CA CYS A 29 6.52 -4.89 -3.79
C CYS A 29 5.89 -4.50 -2.46
N LEU A 30 6.66 -4.68 -1.37
CA LEU A 30 6.21 -4.36 -0.01
C LEU A 30 5.57 -2.96 0.07
N VAL A 31 6.23 -1.95 -0.50
CA VAL A 31 5.79 -0.56 -0.37
C VAL A 31 4.49 -0.29 -1.16
N CYS A 32 4.33 -0.84 -2.36
CA CYS A 32 3.07 -0.73 -3.10
C CYS A 32 1.92 -1.47 -2.40
N TYR A 33 2.20 -2.66 -1.85
CA TYR A 33 1.22 -3.40 -1.06
C TYR A 33 0.77 -2.59 0.15
N VAL A 34 1.70 -2.11 0.97
CA VAL A 34 1.35 -1.32 2.17
C VAL A 34 0.61 -0.04 1.79
N PHE A 35 1.02 0.64 0.71
CA PHE A 35 0.31 1.81 0.20
C PHE A 35 -1.14 1.47 -0.11
N ARG A 36 -1.38 0.41 -0.89
CA ARG A 36 -2.73 -0.07 -1.24
C ARG A 36 -3.58 -0.38 -0.02
N GLN A 37 -2.99 -1.08 0.95
CA GLN A 37 -3.71 -1.46 2.17
C GLN A 37 -4.03 -0.27 3.07
N LEU A 38 -3.12 0.71 3.17
CA LEU A 38 -3.38 1.93 3.92
C LEU A 38 -4.40 2.84 3.23
N SER A 39 -4.41 2.91 1.90
CA SER A 39 -5.42 3.66 1.15
C SER A 39 -6.83 3.13 1.40
N GLU A 40 -6.99 1.82 1.59
CA GLU A 40 -8.29 1.19 1.83
C GLU A 40 -8.67 1.17 3.32
N PHE A 41 -7.73 0.84 4.20
CA PHE A 41 -8.04 0.49 5.60
C PHE A 41 -7.42 1.43 6.65
N GLY A 42 -6.63 2.41 6.23
CA GLY A 42 -5.95 3.35 7.12
C GLY A 42 -4.89 2.73 8.04
N CYS A 43 -4.13 3.60 8.71
CA CYS A 43 -3.15 3.19 9.71
C CYS A 43 -3.82 2.96 11.07
N ASN A 44 -3.41 1.92 11.81
CA ASN A 44 -3.89 1.65 13.17
C ASN A 44 -2.75 1.67 14.21
N GLY A 45 -1.64 2.34 13.92
CA GLY A 45 -0.49 2.42 14.83
C GLY A 45 0.32 1.12 14.94
N THR A 46 0.21 0.20 13.97
CA THR A 46 0.99 -1.04 13.94
C THR A 46 1.57 -1.31 12.55
N HIS A 47 2.53 -2.24 12.47
CA HIS A 47 3.08 -2.79 11.21
C HIS A 47 2.28 -3.98 10.67
N ARG A 48 0.93 -3.95 10.79
CA ARG A 48 0.07 -5.10 10.46
C ARG A 48 0.24 -5.55 9.01
N PHE A 49 0.33 -4.62 8.08
CA PHE A 49 0.44 -4.91 6.66
C PHE A 49 1.84 -5.38 6.31
N SER A 50 2.88 -4.70 6.80
CA SER A 50 4.25 -5.17 6.61
C SER A 50 4.48 -6.59 7.16
N ARG A 51 3.81 -6.94 8.26
CA ARG A 51 3.84 -8.30 8.84
C ARG A 51 3.14 -9.33 7.95
N ILE A 52 1.91 -9.04 7.52
CA ILE A 52 1.17 -9.89 6.57
C ILE A 52 1.99 -10.13 5.31
N PHE A 53 2.55 -9.06 4.72
CA PHE A 53 3.38 -9.17 3.51
C PHE A 53 4.61 -10.05 3.74
N ARG A 54 5.34 -9.84 4.84
CA ARG A 54 6.51 -10.65 5.17
C ARG A 54 6.11 -12.12 5.28
N ASP A 55 5.08 -12.42 6.06
CA ASP A 55 4.72 -13.79 6.39
C ASP A 55 4.25 -14.57 5.15
N GLN A 56 3.55 -13.90 4.22
CA GLN A 56 3.05 -14.53 2.99
C GLN A 56 4.07 -14.53 1.84
N THR A 57 4.81 -13.44 1.64
CA THR A 57 5.64 -13.23 0.44
C THR A 57 7.11 -13.50 0.71
N ALA A 58 7.62 -13.16 1.90
CA ALA A 58 9.04 -13.14 2.22
C ALA A 58 9.35 -13.60 3.67
N PRO A 59 8.95 -14.84 4.07
CA PRO A 59 9.01 -15.28 5.47
C PRO A 59 10.43 -15.30 6.05
N ARG A 60 11.45 -15.38 5.18
CA ARG A 60 12.87 -15.34 5.56
C ARG A 60 13.40 -13.92 5.80
N ALA A 61 12.62 -12.87 5.57
CA ALA A 61 13.02 -11.49 5.82
C ALA A 61 12.87 -11.13 7.32
N THR A 62 13.57 -11.85 8.18
CA THR A 62 13.49 -11.72 9.65
C THR A 62 13.87 -10.32 10.13
N ALA A 63 14.86 -9.69 9.49
CA ALA A 63 15.31 -8.33 9.79
C ALA A 63 14.47 -7.21 9.14
N LEU A 64 13.28 -7.50 8.58
CA LEU A 64 12.45 -6.48 7.93
C LEU A 64 12.13 -5.31 8.87
N PHE A 65 11.66 -5.60 10.08
CA PHE A 65 11.23 -4.56 11.00
C PHE A 65 12.38 -3.76 11.56
N ASP A 66 13.55 -4.37 11.78
CA ASP A 66 14.74 -3.64 12.19
C ASP A 66 15.19 -2.69 11.09
N ARG A 67 15.15 -3.13 9.82
CA ARG A 67 15.40 -2.23 8.68
C ARG A 67 14.39 -1.09 8.64
N LEU A 68 13.09 -1.36 8.76
CA LEU A 68 12.06 -0.31 8.76
C LEU A 68 12.26 0.68 9.91
N ARG A 69 12.61 0.20 11.11
CA ARG A 69 12.91 1.02 12.29
C ARG A 69 14.13 1.90 12.08
N ASN A 70 15.23 1.33 11.59
CA ASN A 70 16.45 2.07 11.23
C ASN A 70 16.23 3.07 10.09
N MET A 71 15.08 2.97 9.43
CA MET A 71 14.65 3.82 8.35
C MET A 71 13.63 4.89 8.82
N GLY A 72 13.41 5.02 10.14
CA GLY A 72 12.45 5.95 10.74
C GLY A 72 11.01 5.42 10.79
N ALA A 73 10.71 4.27 10.17
CA ALA A 73 9.39 3.62 10.22
C ALA A 73 9.31 2.65 11.42
N SER A 74 9.32 3.22 12.62
CA SER A 74 9.51 2.52 13.89
C SER A 74 8.22 1.96 14.50
N CYS A 75 7.10 2.69 14.38
CA CYS A 75 5.87 2.40 15.11
C CYS A 75 4.79 1.74 14.24
N CYS A 76 4.65 2.15 12.97
CA CYS A 76 3.56 1.68 12.14
C CYS A 76 3.84 1.69 10.63
N ASP A 77 2.97 1.02 9.88
CA ASP A 77 3.02 0.98 8.41
C ASP A 77 2.93 2.39 7.79
N GLY A 78 2.22 3.33 8.42
CA GLY A 78 2.08 4.71 7.93
C GLY A 78 3.40 5.47 7.87
N GLU A 79 4.32 5.22 8.82
CA GLU A 79 5.64 5.86 8.82
C GLU A 79 6.53 5.41 7.66
N ILE A 80 6.16 4.33 6.94
CA ILE A 80 6.85 3.96 5.70
C ILE A 80 6.79 5.12 4.69
N PHE A 81 5.70 5.89 4.66
CA PHE A 81 5.52 7.01 3.71
C PHE A 81 5.88 8.37 4.29
N GLY A 82 5.87 8.52 5.62
CA GLY A 82 6.34 9.74 6.29
C GLY A 82 7.87 9.80 6.38
N ASN A 83 8.51 8.65 6.62
CA ASN A 83 9.91 8.61 7.06
C ASN A 83 10.80 7.77 6.13
N ALA A 84 10.28 6.70 5.52
CA ALA A 84 11.13 5.74 4.82
C ALA A 84 11.23 5.96 3.31
N TYR A 85 10.10 6.13 2.63
CA TYR A 85 10.01 6.16 1.19
C TYR A 85 9.05 7.24 0.73
N GLN A 86 9.41 7.87 -0.38
CA GLN A 86 8.55 8.81 -1.12
C GLN A 86 8.46 8.37 -2.58
N LEU A 87 7.53 8.93 -3.33
CA LEU A 87 7.45 8.68 -4.77
C LEU A 87 8.79 9.02 -5.44
N SER A 88 9.24 8.12 -6.31
CA SER A 88 10.39 8.34 -7.19
C SER A 88 10.09 9.45 -8.20
N THR A 89 11.09 9.90 -8.97
CA THR A 89 10.90 10.92 -10.01
C THR A 89 9.93 10.46 -11.11
N ASN A 90 9.96 9.17 -11.46
CA ASN A 90 9.15 8.61 -12.54
C ASN A 90 8.31 7.42 -12.02
N PRO A 91 7.33 7.65 -11.13
CA PRO A 91 6.46 6.58 -10.67
C PRO A 91 5.57 6.13 -11.84
N TRP A 92 5.19 4.86 -11.87
CA TRP A 92 4.24 4.36 -12.86
C TRP A 92 2.82 4.67 -12.41
N ILE A 93 2.39 5.89 -12.71
CA ILE A 93 1.03 6.38 -12.50
C ILE A 93 0.37 6.52 -13.87
N ILE A 94 -0.81 5.95 -14.03
CA ILE A 94 -1.56 5.96 -15.30
C ILE A 94 -2.99 6.44 -15.08
N GLU A 95 -3.59 6.94 -16.15
CA GLU A 95 -5.00 7.34 -16.18
C GLU A 95 -5.94 6.15 -15.93
N ALA A 96 -7.18 6.47 -15.55
CA ALA A 96 -8.23 5.48 -15.37
C ALA A 96 -8.50 4.65 -16.64
N GLY A 97 -8.92 3.41 -16.45
CA GLY A 97 -9.16 2.44 -17.51
C GLY A 97 -9.11 1.01 -16.96
N SER A 98 -9.66 0.05 -17.71
CA SER A 98 -9.87 -1.33 -17.25
C SER A 98 -8.60 -2.00 -16.70
N PHE A 99 -7.46 -1.77 -17.32
CA PHE A 99 -6.17 -2.28 -16.84
C PHE A 99 -5.72 -1.62 -15.53
N ALA A 100 -5.83 -0.30 -15.46
CA ALA A 100 -5.42 0.51 -14.31
C ALA A 100 -6.27 0.19 -13.08
N GLU A 101 -7.58 0.08 -13.26
CA GLU A 101 -8.55 -0.28 -12.23
C GLU A 101 -8.32 -1.69 -11.67
N ALA A 102 -7.96 -2.64 -12.53
CA ALA A 102 -7.72 -4.02 -12.11
C ALA A 102 -6.42 -4.19 -11.31
N LEU A 103 -5.37 -3.43 -11.65
CA LEU A 103 -3.99 -3.70 -11.18
C LEU A 103 -3.36 -2.57 -10.37
N GLY A 104 -3.90 -1.37 -10.42
CA GLY A 104 -3.40 -0.21 -9.72
C GLY A 104 -3.93 -0.08 -8.30
N THR A 105 -3.39 0.90 -7.59
CA THR A 105 -3.99 1.48 -6.39
C THR A 105 -4.53 2.85 -6.78
N PRO A 106 -5.83 3.14 -6.54
CA PRO A 106 -6.39 4.44 -6.86
C PRO A 106 -5.71 5.53 -6.03
N ILE A 107 -5.36 6.63 -6.68
CA ILE A 107 -4.85 7.84 -6.07
C ILE A 107 -5.67 9.02 -6.58
N ARG A 108 -6.11 9.84 -5.64
CA ARG A 108 -6.77 11.10 -5.94
C ARG A 108 -5.70 12.11 -6.29
N THR A 109 -5.86 12.75 -7.43
CA THR A 109 -4.95 13.77 -7.93
C THR A 109 -5.73 15.03 -8.22
N VAL A 110 -5.10 16.17 -7.98
CA VAL A 110 -5.65 17.48 -8.30
C VAL A 110 -4.66 18.16 -9.23
N GLU A 111 -5.16 18.70 -10.33
CA GLU A 111 -4.36 19.57 -11.18
C GLU A 111 -4.20 20.93 -10.50
N VAL A 112 -2.95 21.26 -10.15
CA VAL A 112 -2.60 22.56 -9.58
C VAL A 112 -2.14 23.46 -10.72
N ASP A 113 -2.86 24.56 -10.96
CA ASP A 113 -2.42 25.58 -11.93
C ASP A 113 -1.11 26.20 -11.40
N GLU A 114 -0.14 26.48 -12.29
CA GLU A 114 1.13 27.10 -11.89
C GLU A 114 0.90 28.39 -11.09
N GLY A 115 1.47 28.46 -9.88
CA GLY A 115 1.38 29.64 -9.01
C GLY A 115 0.23 29.66 -8.00
N LYS A 116 -0.64 28.65 -7.98
CA LYS A 116 -1.70 28.54 -6.96
C LYS A 116 -1.25 27.86 -5.69
N SER A 117 -1.78 28.31 -4.54
CA SER A 117 -1.51 27.69 -3.24
C SER A 117 -2.36 26.42 -3.05
N LEU A 118 -1.98 25.57 -2.08
CA LEU A 118 -2.76 24.38 -1.71
C LEU A 118 -4.18 24.73 -1.20
N GLU A 119 -4.39 25.98 -0.77
CA GLU A 119 -5.68 26.46 -0.25
C GLU A 119 -6.65 26.85 -1.38
N GLU A 120 -6.16 26.93 -2.62
CA GLU A 120 -6.91 27.31 -3.83
C GLU A 120 -7.20 26.09 -4.74
N ILE A 121 -7.09 24.88 -4.18
CA ILE A 121 -7.39 23.64 -4.88
C ILE A 121 -8.89 23.60 -5.23
N ASP A 122 -9.17 23.54 -6.53
CA ASP A 122 -10.50 23.33 -7.06
C ASP A 122 -10.82 21.83 -7.04
N GLU A 123 -11.64 21.41 -6.07
CA GLU A 123 -12.09 20.01 -5.93
C GLU A 123 -12.82 19.51 -7.19
N ALA A 124 -13.40 20.39 -8.02
CA ALA A 124 -14.02 20.00 -9.29
C ALA A 124 -12.99 19.50 -10.33
N LYS A 125 -11.69 19.78 -10.13
CA LYS A 125 -10.58 19.28 -10.94
C LYS A 125 -9.94 18.00 -10.37
N GLU A 126 -10.55 17.38 -9.35
CA GLU A 126 -10.07 16.10 -8.83
C GLU A 126 -10.27 14.99 -9.88
N SER A 127 -9.20 14.24 -10.16
CA SER A 127 -9.25 13.06 -11.01
C SER A 127 -8.60 11.87 -10.30
N THR A 128 -9.14 10.68 -10.57
CA THR A 128 -8.54 9.43 -10.07
C THR A 128 -7.55 8.89 -11.07
N LYS A 129 -6.32 8.70 -10.62
CA LYS A 129 -5.27 7.97 -11.34
C LYS A 129 -4.91 6.71 -10.57
N TYR A 130 -4.07 5.88 -11.17
CA TYR A 130 -3.71 4.60 -10.58
C TYR A 130 -2.21 4.43 -10.50
N LEU A 131 -1.70 4.18 -9.29
CA LEU A 131 -0.32 3.78 -9.07
C LEU A 131 -0.17 2.28 -9.33
N CYS A 132 0.54 1.91 -10.39
CA CYS A 132 0.78 0.52 -10.77
C CYS A 132 2.14 0.05 -10.26
N CYS A 133 2.16 -1.04 -9.48
CA CYS A 133 3.41 -1.62 -8.99
C CYS A 133 4.29 -2.07 -10.17
N LYS A 134 5.57 -1.65 -10.18
CA LYS A 134 6.56 -2.09 -11.19
C LYS A 134 7.09 -3.51 -10.97
N ILE A 135 6.49 -4.24 -10.03
CA ILE A 135 6.79 -5.63 -9.68
C ILE A 135 8.20 -5.80 -9.10
N VAL A 136 8.39 -6.83 -8.27
CA VAL A 136 9.70 -7.27 -7.78
C VAL A 136 9.80 -8.79 -7.82
N ARG A 137 11.03 -9.32 -7.73
CA ARG A 137 11.25 -10.75 -7.58
C ARG A 137 10.54 -11.31 -6.34
N ARG A 138 10.07 -12.56 -6.43
CA ARG A 138 9.45 -13.29 -5.31
C ARG A 138 10.36 -13.27 -4.08
N GLY A 139 9.78 -13.05 -2.90
CA GLY A 139 10.52 -12.98 -1.63
C GLY A 139 11.27 -11.67 -1.38
N SER A 140 11.19 -10.70 -2.29
CA SER A 140 11.75 -9.37 -2.06
C SER A 140 10.91 -8.57 -1.06
N THR A 141 11.56 -7.91 -0.12
CA THR A 141 10.95 -6.84 0.70
C THR A 141 11.45 -5.46 0.29
N GLN A 142 12.14 -5.34 -0.84
CA GLN A 142 12.60 -4.05 -1.37
C GLN A 142 11.46 -3.36 -2.13
N PRO A 143 11.44 -2.01 -2.16
CA PRO A 143 10.51 -1.30 -3.03
C PRO A 143 10.78 -1.59 -4.51
N CYS A 144 9.74 -1.49 -5.34
CA CYS A 144 9.92 -1.35 -6.79
C CYS A 144 10.31 0.10 -7.14
N GLY A 145 10.65 0.36 -8.41
CA GLY A 145 11.08 1.67 -8.90
C GLY A 145 10.01 2.77 -8.91
N ASN A 146 8.89 2.62 -8.19
CA ASN A 146 7.95 3.71 -7.90
C ASN A 146 8.39 4.55 -6.71
N TRP A 147 9.28 4.01 -5.87
CA TRP A 147 9.63 4.59 -4.58
C TRP A 147 11.13 4.87 -4.52
N LYS A 148 11.49 6.00 -3.93
CA LYS A 148 12.87 6.33 -3.57
C LYS A 148 13.01 6.47 -2.05
N ARG A 149 14.18 6.11 -1.54
CA ARG A 149 14.53 6.25 -0.13
C ARG A 149 14.54 7.73 0.27
N ILE A 150 13.98 8.08 1.42
CA ILE A 150 14.17 9.38 2.04
C ILE A 150 15.52 9.34 2.78
N PRO A 151 16.50 10.20 2.44
CA PRO A 151 17.78 10.28 3.17
C PRO A 151 17.58 10.88 4.56
N GLY A 152 18.42 10.48 5.54
CA GLY A 152 18.56 11.21 6.80
C GLY A 152 17.62 10.83 7.95
N TRP A 153 17.15 9.57 7.98
CA TRP A 153 16.67 8.92 9.20
C TRP A 153 17.73 7.94 9.70
#